data_AF-A0A8D8IYS9-F1
#
_entry.id   AF-A0A8D8IYS9-F1
#
_cell.length_a   1.000
_cell.length_b   1.000
_cell.length_c   1.000
_cell.angle_alpha   90.00
_cell.angle_beta   90.00
_cell.angle_gamma   90.00
#
_symmetry.space_group_name_H-M   'P 1'
#
loop_
_entity.id
_entity.type
_entity.pdbx_description
1 polymer ?
#
loop_
_entity_poly.entity_id
_entity_poly.type
_entity_poly.pdbx_seq_one_letter_code
_entity_poly.pdbx_strand_id
1 'polypeptide(L)'
;DKNKPSVILTKSKVMNMDITTSLLGDVSNLIDRAKNHLSVQFNSTLVLLNWQIGSRIDQDILKHKRADYGKQIISQLAKELQIKYGRGFDRASLFRMVQFSKFFPDQEIVATLSQQLSWSHFVEIIAISDELKRNYYIEMCRIERWSVRTCT
;
A
#
# COMPACT_ATOMS: atom_id res chain seq x y z
N ASP A 1 -37.99 -54.59 -19.01
CA ASP A 1 -36.67 -53.94 -18.89
C ASP A 1 -36.67 -52.54 -19.52
N LYS A 2 -37.04 -51.50 -18.77
CA LYS A 2 -36.98 -50.09 -19.21
C LYS A 2 -36.84 -49.18 -17.97
N ASN A 3 -35.64 -49.07 -17.39
CA ASN A 3 -35.37 -48.01 -16.40
C ASN A 3 -33.85 -47.80 -16.18
N LYS A 4 -33.15 -47.22 -17.17
CA LYS A 4 -31.72 -46.86 -17.01
C LYS A 4 -31.18 -45.56 -17.66
N PRO A 5 -31.93 -44.74 -18.44
CA PRO A 5 -31.33 -43.52 -19.02
C PRO A 5 -31.38 -42.27 -18.11
N SER A 6 -32.33 -42.17 -17.18
CA SER A 6 -32.57 -40.95 -16.38
C SER A 6 -31.56 -40.72 -15.25
N VAL A 7 -30.99 -41.78 -14.66
CA VAL A 7 -30.02 -41.70 -13.54
C VAL A 7 -28.62 -41.30 -14.01
N ILE A 8 -28.25 -41.62 -15.26
CA ILE A 8 -26.91 -41.35 -15.81
C ILE A 8 -26.75 -39.86 -16.15
N LEU A 9 -27.81 -39.23 -16.67
CA LEU A 9 -27.84 -37.81 -17.02
C LEU A 9 -27.77 -36.88 -15.80
N THR A 10 -28.32 -37.30 -14.65
CA THR A 10 -28.24 -36.52 -13.40
C THR A 10 -26.84 -36.60 -12.79
N LYS A 11 -26.20 -37.78 -12.83
CA LYS A 11 -24.86 -37.97 -12.28
C LYS A 11 -23.79 -37.22 -13.08
N SER A 12 -23.86 -37.20 -14.42
CA SER A 12 -22.93 -36.43 -15.25
C SER A 12 -23.11 -34.91 -15.11
N LYS A 13 -24.35 -34.44 -14.94
CA LYS A 13 -24.65 -33.01 -14.72
C LYS A 13 -24.14 -32.52 -13.36
N VAL A 14 -24.30 -33.32 -12.31
CA VAL A 14 -23.75 -33.01 -10.98
C VAL A 14 -22.22 -33.03 -11.00
N MET A 15 -21.60 -34.01 -11.66
CA MET A 15 -20.14 -34.12 -11.80
C MET A 15 -19.53 -32.97 -12.62
N ASN A 16 -20.21 -32.53 -13.69
CA ASN A 16 -19.79 -31.36 -14.47
C ASN A 16 -19.94 -30.05 -13.70
N MET A 17 -20.96 -29.91 -12.85
CA MET A 17 -21.11 -28.74 -11.99
C MET A 17 -19.95 -28.64 -10.99
N ASP A 18 -19.56 -29.77 -10.41
CA ASP A 18 -18.46 -29.88 -9.45
C ASP A 18 -17.10 -29.53 -10.08
N ILE A 19 -16.84 -30.04 -11.30
CA ILE A 19 -15.64 -29.69 -12.08
C ILE A 19 -15.63 -28.19 -12.44
N THR A 20 -16.77 -27.63 -12.82
CA THR A 20 -16.87 -26.21 -13.19
C THR A 20 -16.64 -25.30 -11.98
N THR A 21 -17.17 -25.66 -10.80
CA THR A 21 -16.95 -24.93 -9.56
C THR A 21 -15.50 -25.03 -9.08
N SER A 22 -14.89 -26.23 -9.17
CA SER A 22 -13.47 -26.41 -8.84
C SER A 22 -12.57 -25.60 -9.76
N LEU A 23 -12.79 -25.68 -11.09
CA LEU A 23 -12.01 -24.95 -12.07
C LEU A 23 -12.15 -23.43 -11.91
N LEU A 24 -13.37 -22.94 -11.64
CA LEU A 24 -13.60 -21.53 -11.35
C LEU A 24 -12.85 -21.08 -10.10
N GLY A 25 -12.86 -21.89 -9.04
CA GLY A 25 -12.08 -21.64 -7.82
C GLY A 25 -10.58 -21.57 -8.10
N ASP A 26 -10.04 -22.52 -8.85
CA ASP A 26 -8.62 -22.58 -9.19
C ASP A 26 -8.18 -21.37 -10.04
N VAL A 27 -8.95 -21.03 -11.09
CA VAL A 27 -8.67 -19.87 -11.94
C VAL A 27 -8.79 -18.57 -11.15
N SER A 28 -9.79 -18.45 -10.28
CA SER A 28 -9.96 -17.26 -9.43
C SER A 28 -8.79 -17.11 -8.46
N ASN A 29 -8.34 -18.21 -7.85
CA ASN A 29 -7.16 -18.23 -6.99
C ASN A 29 -5.89 -17.79 -7.74
N LEU A 30 -5.71 -18.20 -9.00
CA LEU A 30 -4.59 -17.75 -9.82
C LEU A 30 -4.64 -16.24 -10.08
N ILE A 31 -5.82 -15.71 -10.43
CA ILE A 31 -6.04 -14.28 -10.65
C ILE A 31 -5.76 -13.49 -9.37
N ASP A 32 -6.29 -13.93 -8.24
CA ASP A 32 -6.16 -13.24 -6.97
C ASP A 32 -4.71 -13.25 -6.48
N ARG A 33 -3.98 -14.36 -6.65
CA ARG A 33 -2.54 -14.41 -6.37
C ARG A 33 -1.76 -13.41 -7.22
N ALA A 34 -2.05 -13.33 -8.52
CA ALA A 34 -1.38 -12.39 -9.41
C ALA A 34 -1.68 -10.92 -9.02
N LYS A 35 -2.95 -10.59 -8.75
CA LYS A 35 -3.36 -9.26 -8.29
C LYS A 35 -2.72 -8.87 -6.96
N ASN A 36 -2.68 -9.80 -6.00
CA ASN A 36 -2.06 -9.57 -4.70
C ASN A 36 -0.55 -9.35 -4.84
N HIS A 37 0.12 -10.14 -5.67
CA HIS A 37 1.55 -9.97 -5.93
C HIS A 37 1.86 -8.59 -6.52
N LEU A 38 1.13 -8.17 -7.55
CA LEU A 38 1.28 -6.84 -8.16
C LEU A 38 1.01 -5.72 -7.15
N SER A 39 -0.02 -5.88 -6.32
CA SER A 39 -0.40 -4.89 -5.31
C SER A 39 0.70 -4.72 -4.26
N VAL A 40 1.32 -5.80 -3.78
CA VAL A 40 2.45 -5.73 -2.83
C VAL A 40 3.64 -5.02 -3.46
N GLN A 41 4.02 -5.37 -4.69
CA GLN A 41 5.14 -4.73 -5.40
C GLN A 41 4.88 -3.23 -5.65
N PHE A 42 3.67 -2.90 -6.09
CA PHE A 42 3.26 -1.52 -6.31
C PHE A 42 3.28 -0.70 -5.02
N ASN A 43 2.70 -1.24 -3.94
CA ASN A 43 2.67 -0.57 -2.64
C ASN A 43 4.09 -0.33 -2.11
N SER A 44 4.97 -1.32 -2.18
CA SER A 44 6.36 -1.18 -1.74
C SER A 44 7.10 -0.09 -2.52
N THR A 45 6.96 -0.11 -3.84
CA THR A 45 7.56 0.90 -4.73
C THR A 45 7.05 2.30 -4.41
N LEU A 46 5.74 2.43 -4.18
CA LEU A 46 5.10 3.71 -3.85
C LEU A 46 5.59 4.26 -2.51
N VAL A 47 5.71 3.42 -1.48
CA VAL A 47 6.24 3.82 -0.16
C VAL A 47 7.68 4.31 -0.29
N LEU A 48 8.53 3.56 -0.98
CA LEU A 48 9.93 3.94 -1.19
C LEU A 48 10.04 5.26 -1.97
N LEU A 49 9.25 5.42 -3.03
CA LEU A 49 9.21 6.66 -3.79
C LEU A 49 8.82 7.85 -2.91
N ASN A 50 7.76 7.71 -2.12
CA ASN A 50 7.27 8.76 -1.22
C ASN A 50 8.32 9.13 -0.17
N TRP A 51 9.03 8.13 0.36
CA TRP A 51 10.16 8.36 1.26
C TRP A 51 11.29 9.15 0.59
N GLN A 52 11.70 8.73 -0.61
CA GLN A 52 12.77 9.38 -1.37
C GLN A 52 12.44 10.82 -1.72
N ILE A 53 11.20 11.09 -2.14
CA ILE A 53 10.71 12.46 -2.39
C ILE A 53 10.81 13.29 -1.11
N GLY A 54 10.31 12.77 0.01
CA GLY A 54 10.39 13.42 1.31
C GLY A 54 11.82 13.76 1.72
N SER A 55 12.71 12.78 1.64
CA SER A 55 14.13 12.91 1.98
C SER A 55 14.82 13.95 1.09
N ARG A 56 14.56 13.91 -0.22
CA ARG A 56 15.11 14.88 -1.19
C ARG A 56 14.64 16.31 -0.91
N ILE A 57 13.37 16.49 -0.59
CA ILE A 57 12.80 17.81 -0.22
C ILE A 57 13.40 18.28 1.10
N ASP A 58 13.50 17.41 2.11
CA ASP A 58 14.04 17.78 3.41
C ASP A 58 15.51 18.19 3.34
N GLN A 59 16.33 17.50 2.54
CA GLN A 59 17.73 17.87 2.30
C GLN A 59 17.87 19.29 1.73
N ASP A 60 16.98 19.72 0.84
CA ASP A 60 17.00 21.08 0.30
C ASP A 60 16.47 22.11 1.31
N ILE A 61 15.46 21.76 2.10
CA ILE A 61 14.92 22.66 3.15
C ILE A 61 15.95 22.87 4.28
N LEU A 62 16.68 21.83 4.68
CA LEU A 62 17.72 21.90 5.72
C LEU A 62 18.86 22.85 5.34
N LYS A 63 19.19 22.98 4.04
CA LYS A 63 20.19 23.94 3.56
C LYS A 63 19.79 25.40 3.81
N HIS A 64 18.49 25.70 3.84
CA HIS A 64 18.00 27.08 3.90
C HIS A 64 17.51 27.52 5.29
N LYS A 65 17.54 26.64 6.31
CA LYS A 65 17.33 26.91 7.75
C LYS A 65 16.06 27.70 8.16
N ARG A 66 15.13 28.01 7.25
CA ARG A 66 13.90 28.77 7.55
C ARG A 66 12.64 27.99 7.18
N ALA A 67 11.83 27.69 8.19
CA ALA A 67 10.57 26.94 8.04
C ALA A 67 9.60 27.57 7.03
N ASP A 68 9.54 28.89 6.96
CA ASP A 68 8.61 29.59 6.05
C ASP A 68 9.05 29.53 4.58
N TYR A 69 10.35 29.50 4.31
CA TYR A 69 10.89 29.29 2.97
C TYR A 69 10.61 27.87 2.47
N GLY A 70 10.75 26.87 3.34
CA GLY A 70 10.39 25.48 3.01
C GLY A 70 8.91 25.31 2.65
N LYS A 71 8.00 26.01 3.33
CA LYS A 71 6.56 25.99 2.99
C LYS A 71 6.28 26.53 1.59
N GLN A 72 7.01 27.57 1.17
CA GLN A 72 6.85 28.17 -0.17
C GLN A 72 7.38 27.22 -1.25
N ILE A 73 8.56 26.61 -1.05
CA ILE A 73 9.14 25.62 -1.97
C ILE A 73 8.17 24.45 -2.17
N ILE A 74 7.66 23.87 -1.08
CA ILE A 74 6.71 22.74 -1.18
C ILE A 74 5.44 23.16 -1.94
N SER A 75 4.95 24.38 -1.74
CA SER A 75 3.75 24.87 -2.41
C SER A 75 3.97 25.04 -3.92
N GLN A 76 5.13 25.53 -4.34
CA GLN A 76 5.47 25.65 -5.76
C GLN A 76 5.70 24.28 -6.41
N LEU A 77 6.48 23.44 -5.75
CA LEU A 77 6.77 22.08 -6.21
C LEU A 77 5.49 21.25 -6.37
N ALA A 78 4.56 21.34 -5.41
CA ALA A 78 3.27 20.67 -5.50
C ALA A 78 2.48 21.06 -6.75
N LYS A 79 2.43 22.36 -7.09
CA LYS A 79 1.75 22.83 -8.30
C LYS A 79 2.36 22.22 -9.56
N GLU A 80 3.68 22.27 -9.68
CA GLU A 80 4.40 21.75 -10.85
C GLU A 80 4.27 20.23 -10.98
N LEU A 81 4.42 19.50 -9.87
CA LEU A 81 4.25 18.05 -9.86
C LEU A 81 2.80 17.63 -10.15
N GLN A 82 1.82 18.38 -9.65
CA GLN A 82 0.41 18.10 -9.93
C GLN A 82 0.06 18.35 -11.40
N ILE A 83 0.65 19.36 -12.05
CA ILE A 83 0.51 19.57 -13.50
C ILE A 83 1.15 18.43 -14.28
N LYS A 84 2.34 17.98 -13.87
CA LYS A 84 3.11 16.97 -14.62
C LYS A 84 2.64 15.53 -14.42
N TYR A 85 2.28 15.16 -13.19
CA TYR A 85 2.00 13.78 -12.79
C TYR A 85 0.57 13.58 -12.27
N GLY A 86 -0.18 14.66 -12.01
CA GLY A 86 -1.58 14.59 -11.61
C GLY A 86 -1.79 14.39 -10.11
N ARG A 87 -2.82 13.61 -9.76
CA ARG A 87 -3.28 13.40 -8.38
C ARG A 87 -2.20 12.70 -7.53
N GLY A 88 -2.12 13.08 -6.25
CA GLY A 88 -1.18 12.49 -5.28
C GLY A 88 0.07 13.34 -5.00
N PHE A 89 0.29 14.42 -5.75
CA PHE A 89 1.41 15.36 -5.56
C PHE A 89 0.95 16.74 -5.07
N ASP A 90 -0.18 16.79 -4.36
CA ASP A 90 -0.62 18.02 -3.72
C ASP A 90 0.28 18.41 -2.54
N ARG A 91 0.07 19.63 -2.03
CA ARG A 91 0.85 20.20 -0.93
C ARG A 91 0.84 19.30 0.31
N ALA A 92 -0.32 18.78 0.72
CA ALA A 92 -0.44 17.95 1.91
C ALA A 92 0.29 16.61 1.75
N SER A 93 0.24 16.04 0.55
CA SER A 93 0.94 14.80 0.20
C SER A 93 2.45 15.00 0.28
N LEU A 94 3.00 16.09 -0.26
CA LEU A 94 4.43 16.39 -0.10
C LEU A 94 4.84 16.65 1.35
N PHE A 95 4.02 17.32 2.16
CA PHE A 95 4.29 17.48 3.59
C PHE A 95 4.36 16.13 4.31
N ARG A 96 3.42 15.23 4.03
CA ARG A 96 3.43 13.87 4.58
C ARG A 96 4.67 13.09 4.18
N MET A 97 5.11 13.22 2.92
CA MET A 97 6.37 12.62 2.44
C MET A 97 7.58 13.13 3.25
N VAL A 98 7.67 14.45 3.47
CA VAL A 98 8.75 15.06 4.28
C VAL A 98 8.68 14.62 5.74
N GLN A 99 7.48 14.55 6.34
CA GLN A 99 7.33 14.04 7.70
C GLN A 99 7.73 12.57 7.80
N PHE A 100 7.35 11.77 6.80
CA PHE A 100 7.71 10.37 6.72
C PHE A 100 9.21 10.15 6.70
N SER A 101 9.96 10.90 5.87
CA SER A 101 11.43 10.79 5.84
C SER A 101 12.10 11.21 7.14
N LYS A 102 11.48 12.12 7.91
CA LYS A 102 11.99 12.54 9.23
C LYS A 102 11.74 11.49 10.32
N PHE A 103 10.57 10.86 10.30
CA PHE A 103 10.21 9.84 11.28
C PHE A 103 10.94 8.53 11.04
N PHE A 104 11.29 8.22 9.79
CA PHE A 104 12.03 7.04 9.41
C PHE A 104 13.30 7.44 8.67
N PRO A 105 14.35 7.89 9.38
CA PRO A 105 15.58 8.37 8.73
C PRO A 105 16.38 7.25 8.05
N ASP A 106 16.17 6.00 8.45
CA ASP A 106 16.85 4.84 7.91
C ASP A 106 16.07 4.22 6.73
N GLN A 107 16.68 4.26 5.55
CA GLN A 107 16.09 3.71 4.32
C GLN A 107 15.93 2.18 4.37
N GLU A 108 16.81 1.45 5.06
CA GLU A 108 16.75 -0.01 5.14
C GLU A 108 15.53 -0.48 5.94
N ILE A 109 15.22 0.26 7.02
CA ILE A 109 14.00 0.04 7.80
C ILE A 109 12.78 0.28 6.92
N VAL A 110 12.77 1.37 6.14
CA VAL A 110 11.65 1.68 5.23
C VAL A 110 11.49 0.63 4.15
N ALA A 111 12.58 0.16 3.53
CA ALA A 111 12.58 -0.90 2.53
C ALA A 111 12.07 -2.25 3.07
N THR A 112 12.29 -2.50 4.35
CA THR A 112 11.75 -3.69 5.04
C THR A 112 10.26 -3.52 5.30
N LEU A 113 9.84 -2.39 5.86
CA LEU A 113 8.45 -2.12 6.18
C LEU A 113 7.57 -1.97 4.93
N SER A 114 8.11 -1.47 3.82
CA SER A 114 7.37 -1.28 2.56
C SER A 114 6.91 -2.59 1.92
N GLN A 115 7.54 -3.71 2.27
CA GLN A 115 7.12 -5.05 1.83
C GLN A 115 5.81 -5.50 2.52
N GLN A 116 5.46 -4.88 3.65
CA GLN A 116 4.34 -5.27 4.49
C GLN A 116 3.27 -4.17 4.58
N LEU A 117 3.68 -2.91 4.48
CA LEU A 117 2.84 -1.74 4.69
C LEU A 117 2.71 -0.90 3.43
N SER A 118 1.47 -0.57 3.09
CA SER A 118 1.16 0.41 2.04
C SER A 118 1.33 1.85 2.54
N TRP A 119 1.38 2.81 1.61
CA TRP A 119 1.46 4.23 1.92
C TRP A 119 0.38 4.71 2.89
N SER A 120 -0.84 4.19 2.79
CA SER A 120 -1.93 4.54 3.70
C SER A 120 -1.62 4.20 5.16
N HIS A 121 -0.95 3.07 5.44
CA HIS A 121 -0.53 2.75 6.80
C HIS A 121 0.45 3.79 7.34
N PHE A 122 1.42 4.20 6.51
CA PHE A 122 2.38 5.24 6.90
C PHE A 122 1.71 6.58 7.15
N VAL A 123 0.69 6.95 6.36
CA VAL A 123 -0.07 8.19 6.59
C VAL A 123 -0.74 8.19 7.97
N GLU A 124 -1.28 7.06 8.42
CA GLU A 124 -1.84 6.94 9.77
C GLU A 124 -0.74 6.99 10.83
N ILE A 125 0.37 6.26 10.64
CA ILE A 125 1.50 6.21 11.57
C ILE A 125 2.10 7.59 11.83
N ILE A 126 2.31 8.39 10.78
CA ILE A 126 2.88 9.74 10.92
C ILE A 126 1.90 10.74 11.54
N ALA A 127 0.60 10.45 11.53
CA ALA A 127 -0.42 11.27 12.18
C ALA A 127 -0.46 11.06 13.70
N ILE A 128 0.00 9.90 14.19
CA ILE A 128 0.09 9.59 15.62
C ILE A 128 1.20 10.45 16.25
N SER A 129 0.82 11.38 17.12
CA SER A 129 1.76 12.24 17.85
C SER A 129 2.48 11.54 19.01
N ASP A 130 1.82 10.56 19.63
CA ASP A 130 2.34 9.77 20.75
C ASP A 130 3.35 8.71 20.26
N GLU A 131 4.60 8.86 20.69
CA GLU A 131 5.71 7.98 20.28
C GLU A 131 5.51 6.52 20.72
N LEU A 132 4.97 6.29 21.92
CA LEU A 132 4.72 4.94 22.42
C LEU A 132 3.64 4.25 21.58
N LYS A 133 2.55 4.96 21.26
CA LYS A 133 1.51 4.42 20.37
C LYS A 133 2.03 4.15 18.97
N ARG A 134 2.91 5.02 18.45
CA ARG A 134 3.51 4.84 17.14
C ARG A 134 4.41 3.60 17.09
N ASN A 135 5.29 3.45 18.07
CA ASN A 135 6.20 2.29 18.15
C ASN A 135 5.42 0.99 18.33
N TYR A 136 4.40 1.00 19.19
CA TYR A 136 3.48 -0.13 19.32
C TYR A 136 2.84 -0.51 17.98
N TYR A 137 2.37 0.48 17.21
CA TYR A 137 1.76 0.24 15.91
C TYR A 137 2.75 -0.33 14.88
N ILE A 138 3.98 0.18 14.84
CA ILE A 138 5.04 -0.34 13.97
C ILE A 138 5.33 -1.81 14.29
N GLU A 139 5.43 -2.16 15.57
CA GLU A 139 5.66 -3.54 16.02
C GLU A 139 4.49 -4.46 15.66
N MET A 140 3.25 -4.02 15.91
CA MET A 140 2.04 -4.78 15.56
C MET A 140 1.93 -5.00 14.05
N CYS A 141 2.22 -3.98 13.25
CA CYS A 141 2.29 -4.07 11.80
C CYS A 141 3.32 -5.08 11.31
N ARG A 142 4.49 -5.17 11.98
CA ARG A 142 5.57 -6.10 11.65
C ARG A 142 5.22 -7.55 12.00
N ILE A 143 4.53 -7.77 13.12
CA ILE A 143 4.23 -9.12 13.65
C ILE A 143 2.97 -9.70 13.00
N GLU A 144 1.91 -8.92 12.86
CA GLU A 144 0.57 -9.45 12.59
C GLU A 144 0.06 -9.26 11.14
N ARG A 145 0.78 -8.51 10.28
CA ARG A 145 0.33 -8.15 8.91
C ARG A 145 -1.09 -7.55 8.88
N TRP A 146 -1.48 -6.78 9.89
CA TRP A 146 -2.82 -6.19 9.97
C TRP A 146 -3.09 -5.25 8.79
N SER A 147 -4.28 -5.38 8.20
CA SER A 147 -4.76 -4.48 7.15
C SER A 147 -5.21 -3.14 7.75
N VAL A 148 -5.13 -2.05 6.97
CA VAL A 148 -5.56 -0.68 7.34
C VAL A 148 -6.89 -0.64 8.13
N ARG A 149 -7.84 -1.54 7.82
CA ARG A 149 -9.17 -1.57 8.45
C ARG A 149 -9.21 -2.10 9.88
N THR A 150 -8.19 -2.82 10.34
CA THR A 150 -8.12 -3.29 11.73
C THR A 150 -7.65 -2.16 12.66
N CYS A 151 -7.15 -1.08 12.07
CA CYS A 151 -6.42 -0.02 12.78
C CYS A 151 -7.21 1.28 12.96
N THR A 152 -8.44 1.34 12.47
CA THR A 152 -9.40 2.44 12.66
C THR A 152 -10.59 1.95 13.46
#